data_AF-A0A7W1L6N7-F1
#
_entry.id   AF-A0A7W1L6N7-F1
#
_cell.length_a   1.000
_cell.length_b   1.000
_cell.length_c   1.000
_cell.angle_alpha   90.00
_cell.angle_beta   90.00
_cell.angle_gamma   90.00
#
_symmetry.space_group_name_H-M   'P 1'
#
loop_
_entity.id
_entity.type
_entity.pdbx_description
1 polymer ?
#
loop_
_entity_poly.entity_id
_entity_poly.type
_entity_poly.pdbx_seq_one_letter_code
_entity_poly.pdbx_strand_id
1 'polypeptide(L)'
;MSPSILTEANDLIHGDRQASYGHPRTNLDRVAALWSVPLGVTVTAEQVCLCMALLKIARQVNKAKRDNLVDAAGYIALIERLGEP
;
A
#
# COMPACT_ATOMS: atom_id res chain seq x y z
N MET A 1 -6.79 -24.35 -5.55
CA MET A 1 -5.44 -23.74 -5.43
C MET A 1 -5.61 -22.37 -4.82
N SER A 2 -4.73 -21.96 -3.91
CA SER A 2 -4.70 -20.56 -3.46
C SER A 2 -4.26 -19.66 -4.62
N PRO A 3 -4.83 -18.46 -4.79
CA PRO A 3 -4.42 -17.53 -5.85
C PRO A 3 -2.92 -17.18 -5.73
N SER A 4 -2.32 -16.66 -6.81
CA SER A 4 -0.97 -16.10 -6.72
C SER A 4 -0.96 -14.88 -5.79
N ILE A 5 0.19 -14.50 -5.23
CA ILE A 5 0.28 -13.28 -4.41
C ILE A 5 -0.08 -12.02 -5.21
N LEU A 6 0.16 -12.02 -6.53
CA LEU A 6 -0.14 -10.89 -7.41
C LEU A 6 -1.65 -10.77 -7.63
N THR A 7 -2.32 -11.90 -7.87
CA THR A 7 -3.79 -11.95 -8.00
C THR A 7 -4.45 -11.49 -6.71
N GLU A 8 -4.01 -12.02 -5.56
CA GLU A 8 -4.56 -11.66 -4.26
C GLU A 8 -4.32 -10.18 -3.91
N ALA A 9 -3.12 -9.64 -4.21
CA ALA A 9 -2.82 -8.23 -4.02
C ALA A 9 -3.70 -7.34 -4.89
N ASN A 10 -3.89 -7.72 -6.16
CA ASN A 10 -4.77 -7.02 -7.09
C ASN A 10 -6.21 -6.97 -6.57
N ASP A 11 -6.73 -8.11 -6.11
CA ASP A 11 -8.09 -8.20 -5.58
C ASP A 11 -8.26 -7.34 -4.32
N LEU A 12 -7.28 -7.30 -3.43
CA LEU A 12 -7.33 -6.50 -2.20
C LEU A 12 -7.36 -4.99 -2.46
N ILE A 13 -6.63 -4.50 -3.47
CA ILE A 13 -6.58 -3.07 -3.77
C ILE A 13 -7.78 -2.62 -4.61
N HIS A 14 -8.43 -3.52 -5.36
CA HIS A 14 -9.62 -3.22 -6.18
C HIS A 14 -10.95 -3.56 -5.50
N GLY A 15 -10.96 -4.47 -4.53
CA GLY A 15 -12.16 -4.94 -3.84
C GLY A 15 -12.50 -4.11 -2.60
N ASP A 16 -12.59 -4.76 -1.45
CA ASP A 16 -13.13 -4.21 -0.20
C ASP A 16 -12.50 -2.88 0.24
N ARG A 17 -11.21 -2.66 -0.07
CA ARG A 17 -10.51 -1.42 0.31
C ARG A 17 -10.94 -0.23 -0.54
N GLN A 18 -11.14 -0.40 -1.83
CA GLN A 18 -11.68 0.65 -2.71
C GLN A 18 -13.09 1.03 -2.27
N ALA A 19 -13.92 0.03 -1.97
CA ALA A 19 -15.29 0.23 -1.50
C ALA A 19 -15.35 0.98 -0.16
N SER A 20 -14.38 0.75 0.73
CA SER A 20 -14.36 1.34 2.06
C SER A 20 -13.73 2.74 2.12
N TYR A 21 -12.71 3.04 1.30
CA TYR A 21 -11.90 4.26 1.42
C TYR A 21 -11.96 5.20 0.22
N GLY A 22 -12.66 4.81 -0.86
CA GLY A 22 -12.69 5.55 -2.13
C GLY A 22 -11.39 5.37 -2.93
N HIS A 23 -11.12 6.29 -3.86
CA HIS A 23 -9.94 6.21 -4.72
C HIS A 23 -8.65 6.15 -3.88
N PRO A 24 -7.66 5.28 -4.20
CA PRO A 24 -6.51 5.07 -3.34
C PRO A 24 -5.70 6.35 -3.12
N ARG A 25 -5.63 7.22 -4.15
CA ARG A 25 -5.04 8.55 -4.07
C ARG A 25 -5.57 9.36 -2.89
N THR A 26 -6.89 9.40 -2.69
CA THR A 26 -7.50 10.19 -1.63
C THR A 26 -7.03 9.76 -0.24
N ASN A 27 -6.94 8.45 0.00
CA ASN A 27 -6.49 7.94 1.29
C ASN A 27 -4.98 8.12 1.48
N LEU A 28 -4.19 7.83 0.45
CA LEU A 28 -2.73 7.94 0.51
C LEU A 28 -2.26 9.39 0.63
N ASP A 29 -2.91 10.34 -0.03
CA ASP A 29 -2.62 11.77 0.12
C ASP A 29 -2.92 12.27 1.54
N ARG A 30 -4.00 11.77 2.18
CA ARG A 30 -4.29 12.07 3.59
C ARG A 30 -3.20 11.53 4.52
N VAL A 31 -2.76 10.30 4.31
CA VAL A 31 -1.66 9.71 5.10
C VAL A 31 -0.38 10.51 4.89
N ALA A 32 -0.08 10.89 3.65
CA ALA A 32 1.09 11.70 3.31
C ALA A 32 1.05 13.07 4.02
N ALA A 33 -0.10 13.75 4.01
CA ALA A 33 -0.30 15.00 4.74
C ALA A 33 -0.11 14.83 6.26
N LEU A 34 -0.67 13.75 6.83
CA LEU A 34 -0.53 13.45 8.26
C LEU A 34 0.93 13.14 8.66
N TRP A 35 1.69 12.45 7.81
CA TRP A 35 3.11 12.14 8.06
C TRP A 35 3.99 13.37 7.89
N SER A 36 3.60 14.29 7.01
CA SER A 36 4.38 15.51 6.76
C SER A 36 4.50 16.39 8.01
N VAL A 37 3.45 16.44 8.84
CA VAL A 37 3.42 17.26 10.06
C VAL A 37 4.50 16.87 11.08
N PRO A 38 4.56 15.62 11.59
CA PRO A 38 5.58 15.24 12.57
C PRO A 38 6.98 15.11 11.96
N LEU A 39 7.11 14.85 10.66
CA LEU A 39 8.42 14.69 10.01
C LEU A 39 9.05 16.02 9.58
N GLY A 40 8.28 17.11 9.51
CA GLY A 40 8.76 18.42 9.09
C GLY A 40 9.19 18.49 7.62
N VAL A 41 8.77 17.53 6.80
CA VAL A 41 9.05 17.46 5.36
C VAL A 41 7.79 17.07 4.61
N THR A 42 7.66 17.52 3.35
CA THR A 42 6.56 17.08 2.49
C THR A 42 6.75 15.61 2.14
N VAL A 43 5.75 14.80 2.47
CA VAL A 43 5.65 13.39 2.08
C VAL A 43 4.66 13.27 0.91
N THR A 44 4.94 12.39 -0.05
CA THR A 44 4.04 12.08 -1.18
C THR A 44 3.30 10.75 -0.95
N ALA A 45 2.16 10.57 -1.61
CA ALA A 45 1.44 9.28 -1.60
C ALA A 45 2.30 8.10 -2.09
N GLU A 46 3.16 8.33 -3.08
CA GLU A 46 4.11 7.31 -3.56
C GLU A 46 5.11 6.93 -2.46
N GLN A 47 5.65 7.90 -1.73
CA GLN A 47 6.55 7.64 -0.59
C GLN A 47 5.84 6.86 0.51
N VAL A 48 4.56 7.14 0.78
CA VAL A 48 3.75 6.34 1.72
C VAL A 48 3.68 4.89 1.26
N CYS A 49 3.37 4.63 -0.02
CA CYS A 49 3.35 3.27 -0.56
C CYS A 49 4.70 2.56 -0.42
N LEU A 50 5.79 3.22 -0.78
CA LEU A 50 7.15 2.67 -0.66
C LEU A 50 7.49 2.32 0.80
N CYS A 51 7.25 3.24 1.74
CA CYS A 51 7.50 3.01 3.16
C CYS A 51 6.64 1.86 3.73
N MET A 52 5.38 1.76 3.30
CA MET A 52 4.50 0.68 3.74
C MET A 52 4.89 -0.68 3.15
N ALA A 53 5.40 -0.73 1.92
CA ALA A 53 6.00 -1.94 1.35
C ALA A 53 7.26 -2.37 2.15
N LEU A 54 8.14 -1.42 2.48
CA LEU A 54 9.32 -1.66 3.33
C LEU A 54 8.94 -2.21 4.71
N LEU A 55 7.87 -1.70 5.34
CA LEU A 55 7.36 -2.24 6.60
C LEU A 55 6.98 -3.71 6.48
N LYS A 56 6.37 -4.13 5.38
CA LYS A 56 6.00 -5.52 5.14
C LYS A 56 7.22 -6.41 4.87
N ILE A 57 8.22 -5.90 4.16
CA ILE A 57 9.51 -6.58 3.97
C ILE A 57 10.21 -6.76 5.33
N ALA A 58 10.24 -5.74 6.19
CA ALA A 58 10.81 -5.84 7.53
C ALA A 58 10.10 -6.90 8.39
N ARG A 59 8.76 -6.97 8.32
CA ARG A 59 7.98 -8.04 8.98
C ARG A 59 8.30 -9.42 8.42
N GLN A 60 8.52 -9.53 7.11
CA GLN A 60 8.90 -10.78 6.47
C GLN A 60 10.27 -11.29 6.95
N VAL A 61 11.25 -10.38 7.12
CA VAL A 61 12.56 -10.71 7.69
C VAL A 61 12.43 -11.24 9.11
N ASN A 62 11.58 -10.63 9.95
CA ASN A 62 11.40 -11.05 11.34
C ASN A 62 10.60 -12.36 11.46
N LYS A 63 9.46 -12.48 10.77
CA LYS A 63 8.62 -13.68 10.75
C LYS A 63 7.85 -13.78 9.44
N ALA A 64 8.27 -14.74 8.62
CA ALA A 64 7.68 -14.97 7.32
C ALA A 64 6.18 -15.30 7.41
N LYS A 65 5.38 -14.59 6.62
CA LYS A 65 3.95 -14.84 6.45
C LYS A 65 3.52 -14.44 5.03
N ARG A 66 2.47 -15.09 4.53
CA ARG A 66 1.94 -14.81 3.19
C ARG A 66 1.40 -13.38 3.07
N ASP A 67 0.70 -12.88 4.08
CA ASP A 67 0.13 -11.53 4.11
C ASP A 67 1.21 -10.45 3.94
N ASN A 68 2.41 -10.66 4.48
CA ASN A 68 3.54 -9.74 4.25
C ASN A 68 3.86 -9.59 2.76
N LEU A 69 3.93 -10.70 2.02
CA LEU A 69 4.24 -10.68 0.58
C LEU A 69 3.09 -10.05 -0.23
N VAL A 70 1.86 -10.43 0.10
CA VAL A 70 0.65 -9.92 -0.57
C VAL A 70 0.48 -8.42 -0.32
N ASP A 71 0.60 -7.96 0.92
CA ASP A 71 0.51 -6.53 1.23
C ASP A 71 1.66 -5.73 0.63
N ALA A 72 2.90 -6.27 0.61
CA ALA A 72 4.03 -5.60 -0.04
C ALA A 72 3.76 -5.39 -1.54
N ALA A 73 3.32 -6.44 -2.23
CA ALA A 73 2.92 -6.34 -3.64
C ALA A 73 1.75 -5.36 -3.83
N GLY A 74 0.77 -5.37 -2.93
CA GLY A 74 -0.36 -4.45 -2.95
C GLY A 74 0.06 -2.98 -2.84
N TYR A 75 0.97 -2.64 -1.91
CA TYR A 75 1.47 -1.28 -1.79
C TYR A 75 2.27 -0.83 -3.01
N ILE A 76 3.05 -1.71 -3.63
CA ILE A 76 3.76 -1.40 -4.88
C ILE A 76 2.76 -1.18 -6.02
N ALA A 77 1.76 -2.04 -6.18
CA ALA A 77 0.73 -1.90 -7.21
C ALA A 77 -0.11 -0.63 -7.02
N LEU A 78 -0.32 -0.17 -5.77
CA LEU A 78 -1.00 1.09 -5.51
C LEU A 78 -0.28 2.31 -6.11
N ILE A 79 1.04 2.25 -6.34
CA ILE A 79 1.79 3.35 -6.99
C ILE A 79 1.31 3.55 -8.43
N GLU A 80 1.10 2.48 -9.19
CA GLU A 80 0.53 2.55 -10.54
C GLU A 80 -0.86 3.19 -10.51
N ARG A 81 -1.68 2.77 -9.54
CA ARG A 81 -3.06 3.26 -9.35
C ARG A 81 -3.16 4.72 -8.89
N LEU A 82 -2.05 5.33 -8.47
CA LEU A 82 -2.05 6.76 -8.19
C LEU A 82 -2.25 7.59 -9.47
N GLY A 83 -1.86 7.07 -10.64
CA GLY A 83 -2.02 7.75 -11.93
C GLY A 83 -3.34 7.44 -12.65
N GLU A 84 -4.15 6.53 -12.12
CA GLU A 84 -5.45 6.17 -12.68
C GLU A 84 -6.50 7.27 -12.40
N PRO A 85 -7.46 7.48 -13.31
CA PRO A 85 -8.52 8.48 -13.17
C PRO A 85 -9.56 8.15 -12.09
#